data_AF-A0A1S0UF48-F1
#
_entry.id   AF-A0A1S0UF48-F1
#
_cell.length_a   1.000
_cell.length_b   1.000
_cell.length_c   1.000
_cell.angle_alpha   90.00
_cell.angle_beta   90.00
_cell.angle_gamma   90.00
#
_symmetry.space_group_name_H-M   'P 1'
#
loop_
_entity.id
_entity.type
_entity.pdbx_description
1 polymer ?
#
loop_
_entity_poly.entity_id
_entity_poly.type
_entity_poly.pdbx_seq_one_letter_code
_entity_poly.pdbx_strand_id
1 'polypeptide(L)' 'HCKNHIKCINNGYQHPKDCYRCICPSGYGGRYCERRADSFGCGDDLRATFEWQTLNARMGRSGRYNEDMSYCHWWIQ' A
#
# COMPACT_ATOMS: atom_id res chain seq x y z
N HIS A 1 -25.76 -2.43 -9.62
CA HIS A 1 -24.78 -1.31 -9.55
C HIS A 1 -24.90 -0.60 -8.21
N CYS A 2 -23.81 0.01 -7.74
CA CYS A 2 -23.79 0.79 -6.51
C CYS A 2 -24.75 1.97 -6.58
N LYS A 3 -25.52 2.19 -5.51
CA LYS A 3 -26.46 3.33 -5.39
C LYS A 3 -25.78 4.59 -4.83
N ASN A 4 -24.63 4.41 -4.21
CA ASN A 4 -23.82 5.45 -3.61
C ASN A 4 -22.46 5.52 -4.30
N HIS A 5 -21.85 6.71 -4.28
CA HIS A 5 -20.48 6.93 -4.74
C HIS A 5 -19.61 7.31 -3.54
N ILE A 6 -18.45 6.67 -3.45
CA ILE A 6 -17.42 7.00 -2.46
C ILE A 6 -16.20 7.58 -3.17
N LYS A 7 -15.47 8.46 -2.48
CA LYS A 7 -14.20 8.98 -3.00
C LYS A 7 -13.09 7.97 -2.67
N CYS A 8 -12.46 7.46 -3.71
CA CYS A 8 -11.21 6.72 -3.61
C CYS A 8 -10.05 7.68 -3.91
N ILE A 9 -8.99 7.64 -3.12
CA ILE A 9 -7.79 8.45 -3.36
C ILE A 9 -6.69 7.62 -4.02
N ASN A 10 -5.56 8.25 -4.35
CA ASN A 10 -4.38 7.58 -4.91
C ASN A 10 -4.70 6.70 -6.13
N ASN A 11 -5.60 7.18 -6.99
CA ASN A 11 -6.06 6.48 -8.20
C ASN A 11 -6.77 5.14 -7.97
N GLY A 12 -7.33 4.92 -6.77
CA GLY A 12 -8.26 3.81 -6.53
C GLY A 12 -9.63 4.04 -7.17
N TYR A 13 -10.44 2.98 -7.24
CA TYR A 13 -11.81 3.05 -7.74
C TYR A 13 -12.76 2.23 -6.88
N GLN A 14 -14.06 2.59 -6.88
CA GLN A 14 -15.05 1.96 -6.02
C GLN A 14 -15.23 0.48 -6.38
N HIS A 15 -15.22 -0.39 -5.37
CA HIS A 15 -15.38 -1.82 -5.59
C HIS A 15 -16.78 -2.13 -6.13
N PRO A 16 -16.92 -2.82 -7.28
CA PRO A 16 -18.18 -2.92 -8.01
C PRO A 16 -19.26 -3.75 -7.30
N LYS A 17 -18.85 -4.63 -6.37
CA LYS A 17 -19.75 -5.46 -5.53
C LYS A 17 -19.86 -5.00 -4.08
N ASP A 18 -18.97 -4.10 -3.64
CA ASP A 18 -18.89 -3.66 -2.24
C ASP A 18 -18.76 -2.15 -2.24
N CYS A 19 -19.91 -1.49 -2.25
CA CYS A 19 -20.02 -0.06 -2.54
C CYS A 19 -19.47 0.84 -1.43
N TYR A 20 -18.92 0.27 -0.36
CA TYR A 20 -18.38 1.00 0.79
C TYR A 20 -16.85 0.93 0.89
N ARG A 21 -16.17 0.31 -0.08
CA ARG A 21 -14.71 0.28 -0.15
C ARG A 21 -14.18 0.44 -1.57
N CYS A 22 -12.90 0.77 -1.65
CA CYS A 22 -12.18 0.92 -2.89
C CYS A 22 -11.34 -0.33 -3.21
N ILE A 23 -11.11 -0.53 -4.51
CA ILE A 23 -10.00 -1.34 -5.02
C ILE A 23 -8.81 -0.40 -5.15
N CYS A 24 -7.70 -0.76 -4.51
CA CYS A 24 -6.51 0.08 -4.43
C CYS A 24 -5.41 -0.41 -5.38
N PRO A 25 -4.67 0.51 -6.03
CA PRO A 25 -3.45 0.17 -6.75
C PRO A 25 -2.38 -0.43 -5.82
N SER A 26 -1.37 -1.06 -6.40
CA SER A 26 -0.24 -1.62 -5.64
C SER A 26 0.41 -0.53 -4.77
N GLY A 27 0.72 -0.87 -3.51
CA GLY A 27 1.28 0.06 -2.52
C GLY A 27 0.28 0.91 -1.75
N TYR A 28 -1.03 0.84 -2.08
CA TYR A 28 -2.10 1.54 -1.37
C TYR A 28 -3.09 0.55 -0.74
N GLY A 29 -3.66 0.95 0.40
CA GLY A 29 -4.62 0.17 1.15
C GLY A 29 -5.52 1.06 2.01
N GLY A 30 -6.34 0.43 2.84
CA GLY A 30 -7.41 1.13 3.56
C GLY A 30 -8.74 1.09 2.82
N ARG A 31 -9.77 1.66 3.42
CA ARG A 31 -11.12 1.60 2.86
C ARG A 31 -11.24 2.44 1.59
N TYR A 32 -10.49 3.53 1.54
CA TYR A 32 -10.50 4.55 0.50
C TYR A 32 -9.14 4.72 -0.20
N CYS A 33 -8.21 3.78 -0.01
CA CYS A 33 -6.83 3.82 -0.48
C CYS A 33 -5.98 4.93 0.17
N GLU A 34 -6.33 5.27 1.41
CA GLU A 34 -5.79 6.38 2.21
C GLU A 34 -4.50 6.08 2.95
N ARG A 35 -4.12 4.81 3.04
CA ARG A 35 -2.93 4.36 3.76
C ARG A 35 -2.06 3.50 2.85
N ARG A 36 -0.82 3.29 3.27
CA ARG A 36 0.10 2.34 2.65
C ARG A 36 -0.50 0.94 2.66
N ALA A 37 -0.24 0.17 1.62
CA ALA A 37 -0.61 -1.24 1.60
C ALA A 37 0.10 -1.98 2.75
N ASP A 38 -0.64 -2.87 3.42
CA ASP A 38 -0.08 -3.69 4.48
C ASP A 38 0.94 -4.68 3.87
N SER A 39 2.22 -4.51 4.21
CA SER A 39 3.33 -5.38 3.81
C SER A 39 3.85 -6.12 5.05
N PHE A 40 3.60 -7.42 5.14
CA PHE A 40 3.96 -8.18 6.34
C PHE A 40 5.48 -8.30 6.49
N GLY A 41 6.03 -7.71 7.55
CA GLY A 41 7.46 -7.79 7.88
C GLY A 41 8.39 -6.79 7.18
N CYS A 42 7.85 -5.84 6.40
CA CYS A 42 8.66 -4.78 5.77
C CYS A 42 7.82 -3.58 5.30
N GLY A 43 8.50 -2.50 4.92
CA GLY A 43 7.88 -1.26 4.47
C GLY A 43 7.54 -0.31 5.62
N ASP A 44 7.50 0.98 5.34
CA ASP A 44 7.29 2.02 6.35
C ASP A 44 6.77 3.34 5.75
N ASP A 45 6.21 4.21 6.60
CA ASP A 45 5.86 5.59 6.26
C ASP A 45 7.02 6.49 6.70
N LEU A 46 7.80 6.96 5.72
CA LEU A 46 9.00 7.77 5.91
C LEU A 46 8.68 9.24 5.70
N ARG A 47 9.18 10.09 6.59
CA ARG A 47 9.08 11.55 6.44
C ARG A 47 10.31 12.09 5.72
N ALA A 48 10.08 12.73 4.57
CA ALA A 48 11.08 13.48 3.85
C ALA A 48 11.51 14.72 4.65
N THR A 49 12.77 15.06 4.53
CA THR A 49 13.34 16.29 5.06
C THR A 49 14.18 16.97 3.99
N PHE A 50 14.66 18.19 4.27
CA PHE A 50 15.60 18.86 3.37
C PHE A 50 17.00 18.21 3.38
N GLU A 51 17.29 17.42 4.41
CA GLU A 51 18.56 16.71 4.56
C GLU A 51 18.48 15.31 3.94
N TRP A 52 19.61 14.83 3.43
CA TRP A 52 19.70 13.49 2.88
C TRP A 52 19.53 12.42 3.96
N GLN A 53 18.68 11.43 3.67
CA GLN A 53 18.42 10.29 4.54
C GLN A 53 18.65 8.99 3.77
N THR A 54 19.25 8.01 4.43
CA THR A 54 19.51 6.69 3.83
C THR A 54 18.42 5.71 4.25
N LEU A 55 17.68 5.17 3.28
CA LEU A 55 16.75 4.06 3.50
C LEU A 55 17.49 2.73 3.41
N ASN A 56 17.70 2.07 4.55
CA ASN A 56 18.28 0.73 4.61
C ASN A 56 17.17 -0.33 4.74
N ALA A 57 16.73 -0.86 3.60
CA ALA A 57 15.63 -1.82 3.51
C ALA A 57 16.12 -3.24 3.26
N ARG A 58 15.46 -4.22 3.89
CA ARG A 58 15.61 -5.64 3.57
C ARG A 58 14.29 -6.17 3.02
N MET A 59 14.35 -6.74 1.82
CA MET A 59 13.21 -7.39 1.18
C MET A 59 13.46 -8.90 1.15
N GLY A 60 12.41 -9.68 1.39
CA GLY A 60 12.47 -11.14 1.45
C GLY A 60 12.75 -11.69 2.85
N ARG A 61 12.37 -12.95 3.06
CA ARG A 61 12.54 -13.69 4.31
C ARG A 61 13.84 -14.51 4.24
N SER A 62 14.67 -14.50 5.29
CA SER A 62 15.86 -15.37 5.33
C SER A 62 15.43 -16.84 5.47
N GLY A 63 15.69 -17.67 4.46
CA GLY A 63 15.28 -19.08 4.45
C GLY A 63 15.25 -19.69 3.05
N ARG A 64 14.70 -20.91 2.92
CA ARG A 64 14.47 -21.58 1.62
C ARG A 64 13.67 -20.66 0.70
N TYR A 65 13.97 -20.74 -0.60
CA TYR A 65 13.25 -20.10 -1.69
C TYR A 65 11.74 -20.19 -1.42
N ASN A 66 11.10 -19.06 -1.13
CA ASN A 66 9.64 -18.98 -1.09
C ASN A 66 9.20 -18.59 -2.50
N GLU A 67 8.38 -19.43 -3.13
CA GLU A 67 7.75 -19.10 -4.42
C GLU A 67 6.69 -17.98 -4.26
N ASP A 68 6.31 -17.68 -3.02
CA ASP A 68 5.42 -16.58 -2.68
C ASP A 68 6.09 -15.22 -2.90
N MET A 69 5.60 -14.50 -3.90
CA MET A 69 6.01 -13.15 -4.20
C MET A 69 5.54 -12.19 -3.09
N SER A 70 6.49 -11.63 -2.34
CA SER A 70 6.23 -10.64 -1.29
C SER A 70 6.65 -9.26 -1.75
N TYR A 71 5.83 -8.26 -1.43
CA TYR A 71 6.06 -6.86 -1.79
C TYR A 71 6.22 -6.01 -0.53
N CYS A 72 7.20 -5.13 -0.54
CA CYS A 72 7.42 -4.12 0.48
C CYS A 72 7.13 -2.76 -0.13
N HIS A 73 6.36 -1.94 0.58
CA HIS A 73 6.02 -0.60 0.13
C HIS A 73 6.53 0.40 1.16
N TRP A 74 7.19 1.47 0.69
CA TRP A 74 7.56 2.63 1.50
C TRP A 74 6.86 3.85 0.95
N TRP A 75 6.23 4.64 1.81
CA TRP A 75 5.71 5.96 1.46
C TRP A 75 6.70 7.01 1.94
N ILE A 76 7.02 7.97 1.07
CA ILE A 76 7.90 9.09 1.41
C ILE A 76 7.05 10.35 1.31
N GLN A 77 6.91 11.08 2.42
CA GLN A 77 6.03 12.24 2.58
C GLN A 77 6.79 13.49 2.97
#